data_AF-A0A2G6CCB9-F1
#
_entry.id   AF-A0A2G6CCB9-F1
#
_cell.length_a   1.000
_cell.length_b   1.000
_cell.length_c   1.000
_cell.angle_alpha   90.00
_cell.angle_beta   90.00
_cell.angle_gamma   90.00
#
_symmetry.space_group_name_H-M   'P 1'
#
loop_
_entity.id
_entity.type
_entity.pdbx_description
1 polymer ?
#
loop_
_entity_poly.entity_id
_entity_poly.type
_entity_poly.pdbx_seq_one_letter_code
_entity_poly.pdbx_strand_id
1 'polypeptide(L)'
;MRLKVAFDPDLVALMRAEIAAGEKAVSAAMRDAGSSLKSDWRAQITGAGLGRRLANSIRSQTFPKSGSSLNAAALVWSKAPVIIGAHETGPLIRSRNGFWLAIPTDAAGRGLRGRRITPAEWEQRRGLRLRFVYRRRGPSLLVAEGRLNTKGRAVASRSKTGRGLTTVPIFLLVPQVKLPKRLALARDAERAVDGLPGQIVANWVEERV
;
A
#
# COMPACT_ATOMS: atom_id res chain seq x y z
N MET A 1 4.68 11.05 66.28
CA MET A 1 3.21 10.94 66.42
C MET A 1 2.62 10.80 65.01
N ARG A 2 2.00 9.67 64.65
CA ARG A 2 1.33 9.48 63.35
C ARG A 2 -0.17 9.67 63.55
N LEU A 3 -0.72 10.75 63.02
CA LEU A 3 -2.17 10.95 62.95
C LEU A 3 -2.73 10.04 61.86
N LYS A 4 -3.68 9.17 62.21
CA LYS A 4 -4.50 8.42 61.26
C LYS A 4 -5.74 9.26 60.98
N VAL A 5 -5.85 9.80 59.78
CA VAL A 5 -7.05 10.48 59.30
C VAL A 5 -7.91 9.45 58.59
N ALA A 6 -9.15 9.25 59.05
CA ALA A 6 -10.14 8.39 58.39
C ALA A 6 -11.15 9.30 57.68
N PHE A 7 -11.37 9.06 56.39
CA PHE A 7 -12.36 9.78 55.58
C PHE A 7 -13.55 8.84 55.33
N ASP A 8 -14.76 9.37 55.47
CA ASP A 8 -16.01 8.70 55.07
C ASP A 8 -16.67 9.56 53.97
N PRO A 9 -16.81 9.06 52.74
CA PRO A 9 -16.40 7.74 52.25
C PRO A 9 -14.87 7.57 52.08
N ASP A 10 -14.43 6.30 51.98
CA ASP A 10 -13.02 5.93 51.78
C ASP A 10 -12.48 6.49 50.45
N LEU A 11 -11.73 7.58 50.57
CA LEU A 11 -11.13 8.28 49.44
C LEU A 11 -10.19 7.38 48.61
N VAL A 12 -9.48 6.44 49.25
CA VAL A 12 -8.55 5.55 48.55
C VAL A 12 -9.32 4.57 47.66
N ALA A 13 -10.45 4.05 48.16
CA ALA A 13 -11.32 3.18 47.39
C ALA A 13 -11.93 3.92 46.19
N LEU A 14 -12.39 5.16 46.39
CA LEU A 14 -12.93 6.00 45.31
C LEU A 14 -11.88 6.31 44.25
N MET A 15 -10.66 6.67 44.64
CA MET A 15 -9.58 6.94 43.69
C MET A 15 -9.21 5.69 42.87
N ARG A 16 -9.19 4.50 43.48
CA ARG A 16 -8.92 3.25 42.76
C ARG A 16 -10.02 2.93 41.74
N ALA A 17 -11.28 3.14 42.11
CA ALA A 17 -12.41 2.97 41.20
C ALA A 17 -12.31 3.94 40.01
N GLU A 18 -11.97 5.20 40.26
CA GLU A 18 -11.80 6.22 39.22
C GLU A 18 -10.66 5.88 38.26
N ILE A 19 -9.52 5.41 38.77
CA ILE A 19 -8.41 4.95 37.94
C ILE A 19 -8.83 3.76 37.08
N ALA A 20 -9.53 2.77 37.65
CA ALA A 20 -9.98 1.59 36.91
C ALA A 20 -10.97 1.95 35.79
N ALA A 21 -11.88 2.90 36.04
CA ALA A 21 -12.79 3.45 35.04
C ALA A 21 -12.01 4.16 33.92
N GLY A 22 -11.05 5.02 34.28
CA GLY A 22 -10.16 5.68 33.32
C GLY A 22 -9.34 4.70 32.47
N GLU A 23 -8.77 3.66 33.07
CA GLU A 23 -8.04 2.61 32.36
C GLU A 23 -8.92 1.92 31.32
N LYS A 24 -10.17 1.60 31.69
CA LYS A 24 -11.13 0.94 30.79
C LYS A 24 -11.58 1.87 29.68
N ALA A 25 -11.89 3.13 29.99
CA ALA A 25 -12.25 4.15 29.01
C ALA A 25 -11.16 4.40 27.97
N VAL A 26 -9.90 4.57 28.42
CA VAL A 26 -8.75 4.77 27.53
C VAL A 26 -8.51 3.53 26.65
N SER A 27 -8.60 2.33 27.23
CA SER A 27 -8.41 1.08 26.49
C SER A 27 -9.50 0.85 25.45
N ALA A 28 -10.76 1.19 25.75
CA ALA A 28 -11.87 1.14 24.82
C ALA A 28 -11.67 2.14 23.67
N ALA A 29 -11.39 3.40 24.00
CA ALA A 29 -11.15 4.46 23.01
C ALA A 29 -10.01 4.11 22.06
N MET A 30 -8.88 3.59 22.57
CA MET A 30 -7.77 3.16 21.71
C MET A 30 -8.13 1.97 20.82
N ARG A 31 -8.94 1.04 21.30
CA ARG A 31 -9.43 -0.09 20.48
C ARG A 31 -10.30 0.40 19.33
N ASP A 32 -11.22 1.31 19.62
CA ASP A 32 -12.17 1.84 18.64
C ASP A 32 -11.46 2.73 17.62
N ALA A 33 -10.60 3.65 18.08
CA ALA A 33 -9.75 4.47 17.22
C ALA A 33 -8.90 3.61 16.27
N GLY A 34 -8.25 2.56 16.78
CA GLY A 34 -7.44 1.64 15.97
C GLY A 34 -8.25 0.83 14.96
N SER A 35 -9.48 0.43 15.30
CA SER A 35 -10.38 -0.31 14.42
C SER A 35 -10.97 0.57 13.31
N SER A 36 -11.40 1.77 13.68
CA SER A 36 -11.93 2.79 12.76
C SER A 36 -10.87 3.26 11.79
N LEU A 37 -9.67 3.64 12.26
CA LEU A 37 -8.57 4.06 11.40
C LEU A 37 -8.18 2.99 10.38
N LYS A 38 -8.12 1.72 10.80
CA LYS A 38 -7.88 0.59 9.88
C LYS A 38 -8.98 0.48 8.82
N SER A 39 -10.23 0.71 9.20
CA SER A 39 -11.38 0.65 8.30
C SER A 39 -11.38 1.81 7.31
N ASP A 40 -11.06 3.02 7.76
CA ASP A 40 -10.92 4.22 6.93
C ASP A 40 -9.79 4.09 5.93
N TRP A 41 -8.61 3.64 6.37
CA TRP A 41 -7.50 3.34 5.46
C TRP A 41 -7.88 2.31 4.40
N ARG A 42 -8.61 1.26 4.78
CA ARG A 42 -9.10 0.25 3.83
C ARG A 42 -10.08 0.84 2.83
N ALA A 43 -11.04 1.64 3.31
CA ALA A 43 -12.01 2.32 2.48
C ALA A 43 -11.32 3.26 1.49
N GLN A 44 -10.37 4.08 1.94
CA GLN A 44 -9.58 4.97 1.10
C GLN A 44 -8.81 4.20 0.02
N ILE A 45 -8.13 3.11 0.38
CA ILE A 45 -7.39 2.27 -0.58
C ILE A 45 -8.32 1.67 -1.64
N THR A 46 -9.49 1.17 -1.25
CA THR A 46 -10.48 0.65 -2.21
C THR A 46 -11.10 1.75 -3.07
N GLY A 47 -11.41 2.91 -2.49
CA GLY A 47 -11.97 4.08 -3.19
C GLY A 47 -10.99 4.66 -4.20
N ALA A 48 -9.69 4.60 -3.92
CA ALA A 48 -8.62 4.95 -4.86
C ALA A 48 -8.38 3.91 -5.98
N GLY A 49 -9.19 2.84 -6.04
CA GLY A 49 -9.10 1.80 -7.06
C GLY A 49 -7.87 0.91 -6.96
N LEU A 50 -7.22 0.84 -5.78
CA LEU A 50 -6.03 -0.01 -5.56
C LEU A 50 -6.38 -1.47 -5.21
N GLY A 51 -7.68 -1.74 -5.03
CA GLY A 51 -8.24 -3.08 -4.88
C GLY A 51 -8.24 -3.61 -3.45
N ARG A 52 -9.10 -4.61 -3.21
CA ARG A 52 -9.33 -5.22 -1.89
C ARG A 52 -8.10 -5.93 -1.32
N ARG A 53 -7.26 -6.51 -2.17
CA ARG A 53 -6.06 -7.22 -1.74
C ARG A 53 -5.07 -6.29 -1.03
N LEU A 54 -4.89 -5.07 -1.54
CA LEU A 54 -4.02 -4.07 -0.91
C LEU A 54 -4.68 -3.52 0.36
N ALA A 55 -5.97 -3.24 0.35
CA ALA A 55 -6.68 -2.81 1.57
C ALA A 55 -6.51 -3.84 2.71
N ASN A 56 -6.61 -5.13 2.40
CA ASN A 56 -6.41 -6.21 3.36
C ASN A 56 -4.97 -6.36 3.88
N SER A 57 -3.99 -5.63 3.32
CA SER A 57 -2.65 -5.55 3.90
C SER A 57 -2.61 -4.66 5.15
N ILE A 58 -3.60 -3.78 5.35
CA ILE A 58 -3.72 -2.96 6.56
C ILE A 58 -4.13 -3.85 7.74
N ARG A 59 -3.37 -3.72 8.83
CA ARG A 59 -3.49 -4.44 10.10
C ARG A 59 -3.58 -3.43 11.23
N SER A 60 -4.19 -3.87 12.32
CA SER A 60 -4.23 -3.14 13.58
C SER A 60 -3.93 -4.09 14.72
N GLN A 61 -3.37 -3.57 15.80
CA GLN A 61 -3.14 -4.26 17.06
C GLN A 61 -3.24 -3.27 18.21
N THR A 62 -3.89 -3.69 19.28
CA THR A 62 -4.05 -2.91 20.51
C THR A 62 -3.14 -3.42 21.61
N PHE A 63 -2.72 -2.52 22.49
CA PHE A 63 -1.89 -2.80 23.65
C PHE A 63 -2.50 -2.12 24.90
N PRO A 64 -2.45 -2.76 26.08
CA PRO A 64 -1.99 -4.14 26.30
C PRO A 64 -2.90 -5.17 25.59
N LYS A 65 -2.39 -6.39 25.37
CA LYS A 65 -3.18 -7.45 24.71
C LYS A 65 -4.36 -7.92 25.58
N SER A 66 -4.24 -7.76 26.88
CA SER A 66 -5.21 -8.15 27.90
C SER A 66 -5.18 -7.13 29.03
N GLY A 67 -6.32 -6.90 29.66
CA GLY A 67 -6.48 -5.89 30.70
C GLY A 67 -6.67 -4.48 30.15
N SER A 68 -6.89 -3.55 31.07
CA SER A 68 -7.07 -2.13 30.80
C SER A 68 -5.83 -1.37 31.28
N SER A 69 -5.53 -0.23 30.65
CA SER A 69 -4.42 0.63 31.05
C SER A 69 -4.66 2.07 30.60
N LEU A 70 -4.20 3.03 31.41
CA LEU A 70 -4.11 4.45 31.02
C LEU A 70 -3.09 4.66 29.90
N ASN A 71 -2.14 3.74 29.73
CA ASN A 71 -1.15 3.78 28.66
C ASN A 71 -1.53 2.87 27.49
N ALA A 72 -2.83 2.66 27.26
CA ALA A 72 -3.27 1.85 26.13
C ALA A 72 -2.81 2.48 24.80
N ALA A 73 -2.49 1.64 23.83
CA ALA A 73 -1.98 2.04 22.53
C ALA A 73 -2.61 1.22 21.40
N ALA A 74 -2.72 1.81 20.22
CA ALA A 74 -3.18 1.14 19.01
C ALA A 74 -2.19 1.39 17.89
N LEU A 75 -1.68 0.31 17.29
CA LEU A 75 -0.77 0.36 16.15
C LEU A 75 -1.54 -0.05 14.90
N VAL A 76 -1.54 0.80 13.88
CA VAL A 76 -2.10 0.50 12.54
C VAL A 76 -0.98 0.54 11.52
N TRP A 77 -0.84 -0.51 10.71
CA TRP A 77 0.26 -0.62 9.74
C TRP A 77 -0.13 -1.42 8.49
N SER A 78 0.70 -1.35 7.45
CA SER A 78 0.53 -2.15 6.23
C SER A 78 1.58 -3.25 6.11
N LYS A 79 1.16 -4.45 5.68
CA LYS A 79 2.08 -5.51 5.21
C LYS A 79 2.70 -5.20 3.82
N ALA A 80 2.27 -4.12 3.16
CA ALA A 80 2.79 -3.67 1.87
C ALA A 80 3.24 -2.20 1.91
N PRO A 81 4.19 -1.84 2.80
CA PRO A 81 4.53 -0.44 3.08
C PRO A 81 5.07 0.30 1.85
N VAL A 82 5.84 -0.39 0.98
CA VAL A 82 6.42 0.21 -0.23
C VAL A 82 5.33 0.66 -1.22
N ILE A 83 4.30 -0.17 -1.41
CA ILE A 83 3.20 0.13 -2.36
C ILE A 83 2.34 1.27 -1.81
N ILE A 84 2.00 1.21 -0.52
CA ILE A 84 1.22 2.26 0.16
C ILE A 84 1.98 3.59 0.14
N GLY A 85 3.25 3.58 0.56
CA GLY A 85 4.09 4.77 0.59
C GLY A 85 4.28 5.39 -0.79
N ALA A 86 4.37 4.58 -1.85
CA ALA A 86 4.42 5.10 -3.21
C ALA A 86 3.12 5.84 -3.59
N HIS A 87 1.95 5.34 -3.20
CA HIS A 87 0.68 6.03 -3.47
C HIS A 87 0.38 7.20 -2.52
N GLU A 88 1.04 7.28 -1.38
CA GLU A 88 1.00 8.43 -0.46
C GLU A 88 1.89 9.58 -0.92
N THR A 89 3.06 9.27 -1.50
CA THR A 89 4.07 10.28 -1.90
C THR A 89 4.01 10.64 -3.38
N GLY A 90 3.58 9.73 -4.26
CA GLY A 90 3.56 9.93 -5.71
C GLY A 90 4.96 10.09 -6.32
N PRO A 91 5.87 9.11 -6.14
CA PRO A 91 7.26 9.24 -6.52
C PRO A 91 7.44 9.28 -8.05
N LEU A 92 8.51 9.95 -8.47
CA LEU A 92 9.01 9.88 -9.83
C LEU A 92 9.89 8.63 -9.97
N ILE A 93 9.47 7.69 -10.81
CA ILE A 93 10.18 6.43 -11.07
C ILE A 93 11.06 6.64 -12.30
N ARG A 94 12.34 6.32 -12.16
CA ARG A 94 13.35 6.33 -13.23
C ARG A 94 14.16 5.03 -13.19
N SER A 95 14.84 4.71 -14.28
CA SER A 95 15.75 3.56 -14.25
C SER A 95 16.87 3.80 -13.25
N ARG A 96 17.26 2.75 -12.53
CA ARG A 96 18.44 2.77 -11.65
C ARG A 96 19.73 2.77 -12.47
N ASN A 97 19.77 1.94 -13.51
CA ASN A 97 20.92 1.72 -14.36
C ASN A 97 20.50 2.01 -15.80
N GLY A 98 20.89 3.16 -16.34
CA GLY A 98 20.57 3.59 -17.70
C GLY A 98 19.44 4.63 -17.77
N PHE A 99 19.09 5.00 -19.01
CA PHE A 99 18.18 6.12 -19.27
C PHE A 99 16.71 5.71 -19.40
N TRP A 100 16.43 4.49 -19.87
CA TRP A 100 15.07 4.06 -20.22
C TRP A 100 14.47 3.07 -19.22
N LEU A 101 13.19 3.25 -18.92
CA LEU A 101 12.30 2.22 -18.38
C LEU A 101 11.69 1.43 -19.53
N ALA A 102 11.96 0.13 -19.58
CA ALA A 102 11.35 -0.77 -20.57
C ALA A 102 10.01 -1.33 -20.06
N ILE A 103 8.92 -0.89 -20.69
CA ILE A 103 7.56 -1.34 -20.40
C ILE A 103 7.14 -2.36 -21.46
N PRO A 104 7.01 -3.65 -21.12
CA PRO A 104 6.60 -4.67 -22.09
C PRO A 104 5.17 -4.41 -22.55
N THR A 105 4.96 -4.54 -23.85
CA THR A 105 3.64 -4.66 -24.47
C THR A 105 3.11 -6.09 -24.31
N ASP A 106 1.85 -6.31 -24.64
CA ASP A 106 1.28 -7.67 -24.65
C ASP A 106 2.05 -8.61 -25.59
N ALA A 107 2.62 -8.06 -26.66
CA ALA A 107 3.41 -8.80 -27.63
C ALA A 107 4.70 -9.38 -27.05
N ALA A 108 5.26 -8.77 -26.00
CA ALA A 108 6.43 -9.29 -25.28
C ALA A 108 6.11 -10.60 -24.53
N GLY A 109 4.87 -10.73 -24.04
CA GLY A 109 4.45 -11.83 -23.18
C GLY A 109 5.04 -11.72 -21.76
N ARG A 110 5.08 -12.86 -21.06
CA ARG A 110 5.54 -12.96 -19.66
C ARG A 110 6.93 -13.61 -19.59
N GLY A 111 7.71 -13.20 -18.59
CA GLY A 111 9.01 -13.76 -18.25
C GLY A 111 8.89 -15.06 -17.47
N LEU A 112 10.03 -15.56 -16.98
CA LEU A 112 10.08 -16.78 -16.16
C LEU A 112 9.13 -16.70 -14.95
N ARG A 113 8.40 -17.79 -14.67
CA ARG A 113 7.45 -17.88 -13.54
C ARG A 113 6.43 -16.72 -13.51
N GLY A 114 6.03 -16.21 -14.68
CA GLY A 114 5.03 -15.14 -14.79
C GLY A 114 5.55 -13.74 -14.44
N ARG A 115 6.86 -13.57 -14.21
CA ARG A 115 7.46 -12.25 -13.94
C ARG A 115 7.37 -11.33 -15.15
N ARG A 116 7.62 -10.04 -14.93
CA ARG A 116 7.75 -9.06 -16.00
C ARG A 116 9.02 -9.38 -16.79
N ILE A 117 8.89 -9.56 -18.11
CA ILE A 117 10.01 -9.88 -18.99
C ILE A 117 10.89 -8.65 -19.20
N THR A 118 12.21 -8.84 -19.24
CA THR A 118 13.19 -7.78 -19.57
C THR A 118 13.58 -7.84 -21.06
N PRO A 119 14.10 -6.76 -21.65
CA PRO A 119 14.59 -6.79 -23.04
C PRO A 119 15.61 -7.90 -23.30
N ALA A 120 16.63 -8.02 -22.44
CA ALA A 120 17.67 -9.04 -22.57
C ALA A 120 17.10 -10.47 -22.45
N GLU A 121 16.21 -10.71 -21.48
CA GLU A 121 15.54 -12.00 -21.34
C GLU A 121 14.66 -12.32 -22.57
N TRP A 122 14.01 -11.31 -23.15
CA TRP A 122 13.18 -11.47 -24.32
C TRP A 122 13.99 -11.91 -25.55
N GLU A 123 15.11 -11.24 -25.82
CA GLU A 123 16.01 -11.59 -26.94
C GLU A 123 16.55 -13.02 -26.78
N GLN A 124 17.07 -13.35 -25.59
CA GLN A 124 17.61 -14.67 -25.28
C GLN A 124 16.57 -15.78 -25.50
N ARG A 125 15.31 -15.53 -25.12
CA ARG A 125 14.23 -16.54 -25.23
C ARG A 125 13.63 -16.65 -26.62
N ARG A 126 13.54 -15.54 -27.36
CA ARG A 126 12.88 -15.50 -28.67
C ARG A 126 13.85 -15.73 -29.82
N GLY A 127 15.15 -15.58 -29.60
CA GLY A 127 16.17 -15.67 -30.64
C GLY A 127 16.05 -14.54 -31.67
N LEU A 128 15.38 -13.44 -31.31
CA LEU A 128 15.19 -12.26 -32.16
C LEU A 128 15.90 -11.08 -31.51
N ARG A 129 16.56 -10.26 -32.32
CA ARG A 129 17.20 -9.02 -31.84
C ARG A 129 16.18 -7.89 -31.77
N LEU A 130 16.21 -7.16 -30.68
CA LEU A 130 15.45 -5.93 -30.51
C LEU A 130 16.18 -4.79 -31.20
N ARG A 131 15.43 -3.99 -31.95
CA ARG A 131 15.90 -2.77 -32.60
C ARG A 131 15.31 -1.57 -31.89
N PHE A 132 16.15 -0.60 -31.57
CA PHE A 132 15.70 0.67 -31.03
C PHE A 132 15.10 1.54 -32.13
N VAL A 133 13.94 2.12 -31.86
CA VAL A 133 13.28 3.10 -32.71
C VAL A 133 12.98 4.33 -31.90
N TYR A 134 13.68 5.42 -32.23
CA TYR A 134 13.43 6.72 -31.63
C TYR A 134 12.11 7.30 -32.12
N ARG A 135 11.36 7.92 -31.21
CA ARG A 135 10.16 8.69 -31.56
C ARG A 135 10.24 10.08 -30.95
N ARG A 136 10.17 11.10 -31.81
CA ARG A 136 10.19 12.51 -31.38
C ARG A 136 9.00 12.87 -30.47
N ARG A 137 7.85 12.22 -30.69
CA ARG A 137 6.64 12.39 -29.87
C ARG A 137 6.22 11.03 -29.31
N GLY A 138 6.02 10.98 -27.99
CA GLY A 138 5.63 9.78 -27.26
C GLY A 138 6.80 8.84 -26.90
N PRO A 139 6.52 7.65 -26.36
CA PRO A 139 7.55 6.68 -25.98
C PRO A 139 8.34 6.21 -27.20
N SER A 140 9.67 6.08 -27.03
CA SER A 140 10.53 5.35 -27.96
C SER A 140 10.25 3.85 -27.85
N LEU A 141 10.70 3.04 -28.81
CA LEU A 141 10.31 1.63 -28.89
C LEU A 141 11.53 0.72 -28.95
N LEU A 142 11.40 -0.46 -28.37
CA LEU A 142 12.16 -1.64 -28.80
C LEU A 142 11.23 -2.52 -29.63
N VAL A 143 11.57 -2.70 -30.89
CA VAL A 143 10.79 -3.49 -31.85
C VAL A 143 11.55 -4.75 -32.24
N ALA A 144 10.82 -5.79 -32.64
CA ALA A 144 11.43 -6.97 -33.26
C ALA A 144 10.76 -7.26 -34.59
N GLU A 145 11.55 -7.75 -35.53
CA GLU A 145 11.06 -8.25 -36.81
C GLU A 145 10.65 -9.71 -36.63
N GLY A 146 9.37 -10.00 -36.84
CA GLY A 146 8.80 -11.32 -36.58
C GLY A 146 7.34 -11.37 -36.97
N ARG A 147 6.58 -12.29 -36.38
CA ARG A 147 5.12 -12.37 -36.57
C ARG A 147 4.41 -12.45 -35.24
N LEU A 148 3.12 -12.09 -35.23
CA LEU A 148 2.25 -12.37 -34.10
C LEU A 148 1.74 -13.81 -34.17
N ASN A 149 1.74 -14.51 -33.04
CA ASN A 149 1.03 -15.78 -32.92
C ASN A 149 -0.45 -15.54 -32.56
N THR A 150 -1.24 -16.61 -32.49
CA THR A 150 -2.67 -16.56 -32.12
C THR A 150 -2.94 -15.94 -30.74
N LYS A 151 -1.92 -15.86 -29.87
CA LYS A 151 -1.98 -15.23 -28.55
C LYS A 151 -1.47 -13.78 -28.57
N GLY A 152 -1.28 -13.18 -29.75
CA GLY A 152 -0.79 -11.81 -29.91
C GLY A 152 0.68 -11.60 -29.53
N ARG A 153 1.48 -12.67 -29.40
CA ARG A 153 2.90 -12.57 -29.01
C ARG A 153 3.82 -12.58 -30.22
N ALA A 154 4.86 -11.76 -30.15
CA ALA A 154 5.91 -11.75 -31.16
C ALA A 154 6.75 -13.03 -31.08
N VAL A 155 6.89 -13.69 -32.23
CA VAL A 155 7.68 -14.90 -32.43
C VAL A 155 8.43 -14.80 -33.75
N ALA A 156 9.53 -15.56 -33.86
CA ALA A 156 10.25 -15.67 -35.12
C ALA A 156 9.33 -16.21 -36.22
N SER A 157 9.45 -15.65 -37.43
CA SER A 157 8.82 -16.25 -38.60
C SER A 157 9.59 -17.49 -39.02
N ARG A 158 8.87 -18.55 -39.40
CA ARG A 158 9.45 -19.77 -39.98
C ARG A 158 9.34 -19.79 -41.51
N SER A 159 8.71 -18.76 -42.09
CA SER A 159 8.55 -18.67 -43.54
C SER A 159 9.87 -18.26 -44.19
N LYS A 160 10.33 -19.03 -45.18
CA LYS A 160 11.49 -18.69 -46.00
C LYS A 160 11.25 -17.47 -46.90
N THR A 161 9.99 -17.17 -47.22
CA THR A 161 9.60 -16.07 -48.13
C THR A 161 9.24 -14.77 -47.39
N GLY A 162 9.37 -14.73 -46.06
CA GLY A 162 8.98 -13.55 -45.26
C GLY A 162 7.47 -13.31 -45.16
N ARG A 163 6.63 -14.24 -45.65
CA ARG A 163 5.16 -14.11 -45.54
C ARG A 163 4.73 -13.95 -44.07
N GLY A 164 4.04 -12.85 -43.77
CA GLY A 164 3.54 -12.52 -42.42
C GLY A 164 4.58 -11.91 -41.47
N LEU A 165 5.76 -11.54 -41.97
CA LEU A 165 6.76 -10.79 -41.23
C LEU A 165 6.28 -9.34 -41.02
N THR A 166 6.47 -8.82 -39.81
CA THR A 166 6.06 -7.47 -39.41
C THR A 166 7.00 -6.95 -38.32
N THR A 167 7.04 -5.63 -38.18
CA THR A 167 7.76 -4.96 -37.10
C THR A 167 6.84 -4.83 -35.90
N VAL A 168 7.08 -5.61 -34.85
CA VAL A 168 6.23 -5.65 -33.66
C VAL A 168 6.85 -4.81 -32.54
N PRO A 169 6.14 -3.81 -31.98
CA PRO A 169 6.55 -3.13 -30.77
C PRO A 169 6.52 -4.07 -29.56
N ILE A 170 7.70 -4.35 -28.99
CA ILE A 170 7.86 -5.26 -27.84
C ILE A 170 7.93 -4.48 -26.52
N PHE A 171 8.65 -3.36 -26.49
CA PHE A 171 8.73 -2.51 -25.32
C PHE A 171 8.48 -1.05 -25.67
N LEU A 172 7.72 -0.36 -24.82
CA LEU A 172 7.70 1.10 -24.74
C LEU A 172 8.85 1.54 -23.84
N LEU A 173 9.63 2.50 -24.32
CA LEU A 173 10.75 3.11 -23.59
C LEU A 173 10.35 4.53 -23.18
N VAL A 174 10.34 4.76 -21.87
CA VAL A 174 10.09 6.07 -21.27
C VAL A 174 11.23 6.41 -20.31
N PRO A 175 11.68 7.67 -20.23
CA PRO A 175 12.81 8.02 -19.37
C PRO A 175 12.42 7.93 -17.88
N GLN A 176 11.19 8.34 -17.57
CA GLN A 176 10.64 8.37 -16.22
C GLN A 176 9.12 8.31 -16.26
N VAL A 177 8.51 7.87 -15.16
CA VAL A 177 7.05 7.90 -14.96
C VAL A 177 6.74 8.42 -13.56
N LYS A 178 5.76 9.32 -13.44
CA LYS A 178 5.29 9.78 -12.15
C LYS A 178 4.12 8.93 -11.69
N LEU A 179 4.23 8.31 -10.52
CA LEU A 179 3.10 7.60 -9.93
C LEU A 179 2.13 8.64 -9.33
N PRO A 180 0.82 8.55 -9.62
CA PRO A 180 -0.14 9.47 -9.01
C PRO A 180 -0.23 9.22 -7.50
N LYS A 181 -0.21 10.31 -6.73
CA LYS A 181 -0.61 10.29 -5.32
C LYS A 181 -2.11 10.00 -5.26
N ARG A 182 -2.47 8.90 -4.61
CA ARG A 182 -3.86 8.41 -4.50
C ARG A 182 -4.34 8.30 -3.06
N LEU A 183 -3.43 8.38 -2.09
CA LEU A 183 -3.72 8.19 -0.67
C LEU A 183 -3.36 9.45 0.12
N ALA A 184 -4.00 9.58 1.27
CA ALA A 184 -3.77 10.62 2.27
C ALA A 184 -3.95 10.00 3.66
N LEU A 185 -3.18 8.95 3.97
CA LEU A 185 -3.35 8.14 5.18
C LEU A 185 -2.96 8.90 6.46
N ALA A 186 -1.98 9.80 6.36
CA ALA A 186 -1.55 10.63 7.48
C ALA A 186 -2.68 11.53 8.00
N ARG A 187 -3.46 12.12 7.07
CA ARG A 187 -4.63 12.95 7.41
C ARG A 187 -5.67 12.17 8.20
N ASP A 188 -5.94 10.92 7.80
CA ASP A 188 -6.93 10.10 8.49
C ASP A 188 -6.41 9.66 9.88
N ALA A 189 -5.10 9.48 10.02
CA ALA A 189 -4.47 9.22 11.32
C ALA A 189 -4.54 10.44 12.25
N GLU A 190 -4.27 11.65 11.75
CA GLU A 190 -4.41 12.91 12.52
C GLU A 190 -5.84 13.07 13.03
N ARG A 191 -6.85 12.86 12.18
CA ARG A 191 -8.27 12.91 12.59
C ARG A 191 -8.61 11.90 13.69
N ALA A 192 -8.04 10.70 13.63
CA ALA A 192 -8.25 9.70 14.66
C ALA A 192 -7.62 10.12 16.00
N VAL A 193 -6.46 10.77 15.97
CA VAL A 193 -5.81 11.33 17.18
C VAL A 193 -6.62 12.48 17.75
N ASP A 194 -7.09 13.42 16.91
CA ASP A 194 -7.86 14.58 17.35
C ASP A 194 -9.20 14.20 18.00
N GLY A 195 -9.83 13.11 17.53
CA GLY A 195 -11.06 12.59 18.10
C GLY A 195 -10.91 11.78 19.39
N LEU A 196 -9.68 11.38 19.74
CA LEU A 196 -9.42 10.45 20.84
C LEU A 196 -9.83 11.00 22.22
N PRO A 197 -9.54 12.27 22.60
CA PRO A 197 -9.96 12.80 23.89
C PRO A 197 -11.49 12.73 24.08
N GLY A 198 -12.26 13.04 23.04
CA GLY A 198 -13.71 12.94 23.06
C GLY A 198 -14.21 11.51 23.28
N GLN A 199 -13.58 10.53 22.62
CA GLN A 199 -13.90 9.11 22.80
C GLN A 199 -13.57 8.60 24.20
N ILE A 200 -12.44 9.04 24.77
CA ILE A 200 -12.06 8.69 26.15
C ILE A 200 -13.12 9.21 27.12
N VAL A 201 -13.50 10.48 27.00
CA VAL A 201 -14.50 11.09 27.90
C VAL A 201 -15.86 10.39 27.76
N ALA A 202 -16.31 10.10 26.53
CA ALA A 202 -17.57 9.40 26.31
C ALA A 202 -17.58 8.02 27.00
N ASN A 203 -16.53 7.22 26.80
CA ASN A 203 -16.40 5.90 27.42
C ASN A 203 -16.25 5.96 28.95
N TRP A 204 -15.73 7.06 29.49
CA TRP A 204 -15.58 7.26 30.93
C TRP A 204 -16.92 7.61 31.59
N VAL A 205 -17.73 8.45 30.94
CA VAL A 205 -19.04 8.87 31.50
C VAL A 205 -20.09 7.77 31.38
N GLU A 206 -20.07 6.95 30.31
CA GLU A 206 -21.00 5.82 30.16
C GLU A 206 -20.87 4.77 31.27
N GLU A 207 -19.72 4.60 31.90
CA GLU A 207 -19.56 3.70 33.06
C GLU A 207 -20.12 4.24 34.38
N ARG A 208 -20.50 5.52 34.41
CA ARG A 208 -21.06 6.17 35.60
C ARG A 208 -22.59 6.11 35.65
N VAL A 209 -23.25 5.65 34.58
CA VAL A 209 -24.72 5.47 34.47
C VAL A 209 -25.06 4.00 34.61
#